data_AF-A0A7C2Q0T3-F1
#
_entry.id   AF-A0A7C2Q0T3-F1
#
_cell.length_a   1.000
_cell.length_b   1.000
_cell.length_c   1.000
_cell.angle_alpha   90.00
_cell.angle_beta   90.00
_cell.angle_gamma   90.00
#
_symmetry.space_group_name_H-M   'P 1'
#
loop_
_entity.id
_entity.type
_entity.pdbx_description
1 polymer ?
#
loop_
_entity_poly.entity_id
_entity_poly.type
_entity_poly.pdbx_seq_one_letter_code
_entity_poly.pdbx_strand_id
1 'polypeptide(L)' 'MDKLARACQSYAKAMAEVGVDALWVTDNYAGKNGPFMNPIMFREYELPYLKAIVNIGKRYGIPVSEAF' A
#
# COMPACT_ATOMS: atom_id res chain seq x y z
N MET A 1 -9.58 -9.37 -3.79
CA MET A 1 -8.46 -8.51 -3.37
C MET A 1 -7.09 -9.15 -3.56
N ASP A 2 -6.88 -10.41 -3.15
CA ASP A 2 -5.56 -11.09 -3.22
C ASP A 2 -4.74 -10.92 -4.50
N LYS A 3 -5.34 -11.12 -5.68
CA LYS A 3 -4.60 -11.01 -6.96
C LYS A 3 -4.12 -9.58 -7.22
N LEU A 4 -4.96 -8.59 -6.92
CA LEU A 4 -4.63 -7.17 -7.07
C LEU A 4 -3.52 -6.78 -6.08
N ALA A 5 -3.69 -7.14 -4.80
CA ALA A 5 -2.70 -6.89 -3.76
C ALA A 5 -1.33 -7.50 -4.13
N ARG A 6 -1.30 -8.74 -4.63
CA ARG A 6 -0.06 -9.38 -5.10
C ARG A 6 0.59 -8.62 -6.25
N ALA A 7 -0.18 -8.08 -7.18
CA ALA A 7 0.36 -7.27 -8.26
C ALA A 7 1.03 -5.99 -7.70
N CYS A 8 0.32 -5.23 -6.86
CA CYS A 8 0.86 -4.02 -6.23
C CYS A 8 2.13 -4.30 -5.39
N GLN A 9 2.12 -5.38 -4.60
CA GLN A 9 3.28 -5.81 -3.82
C GLN A 9 4.47 -6.22 -4.71
N SER A 10 4.20 -6.85 -5.86
CA SER A 10 5.25 -7.22 -6.82
C SER A 10 5.88 -5.98 -7.45
N TYR A 11 5.09 -4.97 -7.78
CA TYR A 11 5.60 -3.68 -8.24
C TYR A 11 6.44 -2.98 -7.18
N ALA A 12 5.96 -2.90 -5.94
CA ALA A 12 6.71 -2.32 -4.83
C ALA A 12 8.05 -3.03 -4.61
N LYS A 13 8.09 -4.37 -4.71
CA LYS A 13 9.33 -5.15 -4.64
C LYS A 13 10.27 -4.83 -5.79
N ALA A 14 9.77 -4.78 -7.01
CA ALA A 14 10.59 -4.46 -8.18
C ALA A 14 11.19 -3.05 -8.09
N MET A 15 10.41 -2.06 -7.64
CA MET A 15 10.92 -0.71 -7.39
C MET A 15 11.99 -0.68 -6.30
N ALA A 16 11.77 -1.41 -5.20
CA ALA A 16 12.74 -1.52 -4.11
C ALA A 16 14.05 -2.18 -4.57
N GLU A 17 13.99 -3.20 -5.43
CA GLU A 17 15.17 -3.88 -6.00
C GLU A 17 16.00 -2.97 -6.91
N VAL A 18 15.37 -2.00 -7.58
CA VAL A 18 16.06 -0.97 -8.39
C VAL A 18 16.70 0.12 -7.51
N GLY A 19 16.32 0.21 -6.24
CA GLY A 19 16.89 1.16 -5.29
C GLY A 19 16.24 2.54 -5.30
N VAL A 20 14.91 2.61 -5.46
CA VAL A 20 14.18 3.88 -5.31
C VAL A 20 14.34 4.47 -3.91
N ASP A 21 14.31 5.80 -3.80
CA ASP A 21 14.48 6.51 -2.53
C ASP A 21 13.29 6.36 -1.58
N ALA A 22 12.09 6.11 -2.12
CA ALA A 22 10.86 5.93 -1.37
C ALA A 22 9.83 5.11 -2.15
N LEU A 23 8.95 4.42 -1.42
CA LEU A 23 7.72 3.84 -1.97
C LEU A 23 6.54 4.74 -1.63
N TRP A 24 5.82 5.18 -2.65
CA TRP A 24 4.62 6.01 -2.51
C TRP A 24 3.39 5.19 -2.92
N VAL A 25 2.54 4.89 -1.95
CA VAL A 25 1.30 4.13 -2.15
C VAL A 25 0.13 5.11 -2.18
N THR A 26 -0.75 4.96 -3.15
CA THR A 26 -1.92 5.82 -3.29
C THR A 26 -3.14 4.96 -3.47
N ASP A 27 -4.13 5.18 -2.62
CA ASP A 27 -5.41 4.56 -2.76
C ASP A 27 -6.49 5.57 -2.39
N ASN A 28 -7.36 5.86 -3.35
CA ASN A 28 -8.38 6.87 -3.16
C ASN A 28 -9.63 6.24 -2.54
N TYR A 29 -9.72 6.26 -1.21
CA TYR A 29 -10.86 5.70 -0.46
C TYR A 29 -11.96 6.72 -0.14
N ALA A 30 -11.79 7.99 -0.53
CA ALA A 30 -12.68 9.07 -0.14
C ALA A 30 -13.04 10.01 -1.29
N GLY A 31 -14.28 10.48 -1.28
CA GLY A 31 -14.76 11.51 -2.21
C GLY A 31 -15.18 12.76 -1.45
N LYS A 32 -15.83 13.69 -2.17
CA LYS A 32 -16.35 14.96 -1.60
C LYS A 32 -17.29 14.80 -0.40
N ASN A 33 -17.87 13.61 -0.22
CA ASN A 33 -18.84 13.30 0.84
C ASN A 33 -18.22 12.44 1.95
N GLY A 34 -16.89 12.27 1.97
CA GLY A 34 -16.17 11.42 2.91
C GLY A 34 -15.77 10.06 2.32
N PRO A 35 -15.27 9.14 3.17
CA PRO A 35 -14.86 7.80 2.77
C PRO A 35 -16.04 6.99 2.22
N PHE A 36 -15.85 6.28 1.11
CA PHE A 36 -16.81 5.27 0.66
C PHE A 36 -16.61 3.92 1.36
N MET A 37 -15.49 3.74 2.06
CA MET A 37 -15.17 2.55 2.85
C MET A 37 -15.25 2.85 4.35
N ASN A 38 -15.97 2.01 5.10
CA ASN A 38 -16.00 2.09 6.56
C ASN A 38 -14.61 1.73 7.13
N PRO A 39 -14.11 2.43 8.17
CA PRO A 39 -12.82 2.12 8.82
C PRO A 39 -12.64 0.66 9.27
N ILE A 40 -13.73 -0.02 9.67
CA ILE A 40 -13.72 -1.45 10.03
C ILE A 40 -13.41 -2.30 8.79
N MET A 41 -14.07 -2.01 7.66
CA MET A 41 -13.81 -2.69 6.39
C MET A 41 -12.39 -2.43 5.89
N PHE A 42 -11.88 -1.20 6.02
CA PHE A 42 -10.49 -0.88 5.66
C PHE A 42 -9.50 -1.72 6.48
N ARG A 43 -9.74 -1.83 7.79
CA ARG A 43 -8.88 -2.64 8.68
C ARG A 43 -8.90 -4.12 8.30
N GLU A 44 -10.06 -4.64 7.88
CA GLU A 44 -10.23 -6.06 7.55
C GLU A 44 -9.68 -6.40 6.17
N TYR A 45 -9.98 -5.57 5.15
CA TYR A 45 -9.78 -5.91 3.75
C TYR A 45 -8.59 -5.23 3.08
N GLU A 46 -8.06 -4.14 3.63
CA GLU A 46 -7.04 -3.33 2.95
C GLU A 46 -5.73 -3.27 3.72
N LEU A 47 -5.81 -2.91 5.01
CA LEU A 47 -4.66 -2.74 5.89
C LEU A 47 -3.68 -3.95 5.90
N PRO A 48 -4.12 -5.22 5.84
CA PRO A 48 -3.20 -6.35 5.77
C PRO A 48 -2.31 -6.33 4.51
N TYR A 49 -2.83 -5.87 3.37
CA TYR A 49 -2.10 -5.83 2.11
C TYR A 49 -1.14 -4.63 2.04
N LEU A 50 -1.57 -3.47 2.55
CA LEU A 50 -0.70 -2.29 2.70
C LEU A 50 0.47 -2.57 3.66
N LYS A 51 0.20 -3.25 4.77
CA LYS A 51 1.25 -3.69 5.71
C LYS A 51 2.31 -4.57 5.03
N ALA A 52 1.92 -5.38 4.04
CA ALA A 52 2.89 -6.17 3.28
C ALA A 52 3.83 -5.28 2.45
N ILE A 53 3.34 -4.19 1.86
CA ILE A 53 4.16 -3.19 1.16
C ILE A 53 5.10 -2.47 2.14
N VAL A 54 4.61 -2.08 3.31
CA VAL A 54 5.46 -1.52 4.38
C VAL A 54 6.58 -2.49 4.77
N ASN A 55 6.28 -3.79 4.87
CA ASN A 55 7.28 -4.82 5.16
C ASN A 55 8.27 -5.05 4.01
N ILE A 56 7.91 -4.72 2.76
CA ILE A 56 8.86 -4.68 1.65
C ILE A 56 9.80 -3.50 1.84
N GLY A 57 9.29 -2.28 2.02
CA GLY A 57 10.14 -1.10 2.25
C GLY A 57 11.13 -1.30 3.41
N LYS A 58 10.65 -1.82 4.56
CA LYS A 58 11.51 -2.15 5.71
C LYS A 58 12.63 -3.13 5.38
N ARG A 59 12.39 -4.13 4.52
CA ARG A 59 13.43 -5.11 4.13
C ARG A 59 14.54 -4.50 3.29
N TYR A 60 14.21 -3.48 2.48
CA TYR A 60 15.17 -2.80 1.61
C TYR A 60 15.71 -1.49 2.22
N GLY A 61 15.28 -1.12 3.44
CA GLY A 61 15.68 0.13 4.07
C GLY A 61 15.03 1.37 3.44
N ILE A 62 13.92 1.20 2.73
CA ILE A 62 13.24 2.26 1.96
C ILE A 62 12.02 2.75 2.75
N PRO A 63 11.86 4.08 2.96
CA PRO A 63 10.67 4.64 3.59
C PRO A 63 9.43 4.42 2.72
N VAL A 64 8.30 4.17 3.37
CA VAL A 64 6.99 3.99 2.72
C VAL A 64 6.05 5.07 3.20
N SER A 65 5.40 5.75 2.27
CA SER A 65 4.34 6.73 2.55
C SER A 65 3.06 6.32 1.84
N GLU A 66 1.93 6.59 2.48
CA GLU A 66 0.60 6.33 1.95
C GLU A 66 -0.16 7.66 1.90
N ALA A 67 -0.74 7.96 0.73
CA ALA A 67 -1.64 9.09 0.57
C ALA A 67 -3.09 8.58 0.61
N PHE A 68 -3.83 9.05 1.62
CA PHE A 68 -5.26 8.80 1.82
C PHE A 68 -6.14 9.84 1.11
#